data_AF-A0A3G7YCV6-F1
#
_entry.id   AF-A0A3G7YCV6-F1
#
_cell.length_a   1.000
_cell.length_b   1.000
_cell.length_c   1.000
_cell.angle_alpha   90.00
_cell.angle_beta   90.00
_cell.angle_gamma   90.00
#
_symmetry.space_group_name_H-M   'P 1'
#
loop_
_entity.id
_entity.type
_entity.pdbx_description
1 polymer ?
#
loop_
_entity_poly.entity_id
_entity_poly.type
_entity_poly.pdbx_seq_one_letter_code
_entity_poly.pdbx_strand_id
1 'polypeptide(L)'
;MHKVVIGALMLATLAGCAGSKMKEARTGNPYKTMTSDKATLVVAQCIQYGWQDESVFGVDAGGFKEATEAGGFTVYTTGGDYFVDVLGAGAGSTVKYYAAEDTMPAKRRLAALATCL
;
A
#
# COMPACT_ATOMS: atom_id res chain seq x y z
N MET A 1 37.38 -34.40 -9.19
CA MET A 1 35.93 -34.64 -9.02
C MET A 1 35.41 -33.65 -7.99
N HIS A 2 35.01 -32.45 -8.42
CA HIS A 2 34.53 -31.40 -7.52
C HIS A 2 33.03 -31.56 -7.31
N LYS A 3 32.63 -32.02 -6.12
CA LYS A 3 31.23 -32.17 -5.72
C LYS A 3 30.68 -30.79 -5.39
N VAL A 4 29.78 -30.29 -6.24
CA VAL A 4 28.97 -29.08 -5.99
C VAL A 4 27.96 -29.44 -4.91
N VAL A 5 28.16 -28.94 -3.69
CA VAL A 5 27.14 -28.99 -2.64
C VAL A 5 26.18 -27.85 -2.89
N ILE A 6 24.99 -28.22 -3.36
CA ILE A 6 23.83 -27.38 -3.60
C ILE A 6 23.48 -26.66 -2.29
N GLY A 7 23.61 -25.34 -2.30
CA GLY A 7 23.23 -24.47 -1.18
C GLY A 7 21.72 -24.50 -0.96
N ALA A 8 21.31 -24.77 0.28
CA ALA A 8 19.93 -24.61 0.72
C ALA A 8 19.57 -23.10 0.68
N LEU A 9 18.82 -22.71 -0.35
CA LEU A 9 18.20 -21.39 -0.41
C LEU A 9 17.07 -21.35 0.63
N MET A 10 17.36 -20.83 1.81
CA MET A 10 16.31 -20.46 2.77
C MET A 10 15.59 -19.24 2.22
N LEU A 11 14.42 -19.46 1.60
CA LEU A 11 13.42 -18.42 1.33
C LEU A 11 12.80 -17.98 2.66
N ALA A 12 13.59 -17.31 3.50
CA ALA A 12 13.04 -16.54 4.60
C ALA A 12 12.27 -15.39 3.97
N THR A 13 10.95 -15.48 3.92
CA THR A 13 10.11 -14.35 3.55
C THR A 13 10.30 -13.31 4.64
N LEU A 14 11.06 -12.25 4.34
CA LEU A 14 11.09 -11.03 5.15
C LEU A 14 9.70 -10.39 5.02
N ALA A 15 8.71 -10.93 5.72
CA ALA A 15 7.54 -10.15 6.08
C ALA A 15 8.06 -9.06 7.03
N GLY A 16 8.53 -7.96 6.45
CA GLY A 16 9.09 -6.83 7.20
C GLY A 16 8.07 -6.29 8.19
N CYS A 17 8.52 -5.54 9.19
CA CYS A 17 7.67 -5.00 10.27
C CYS A 17 6.43 -4.24 9.76
N ALA A 18 6.49 -3.63 8.57
CA ALA A 18 5.32 -3.01 7.93
C ALA A 18 4.25 -4.05 7.55
N GLY A 19 4.65 -5.21 7.03
CA GLY A 19 3.73 -6.25 6.57
C GLY A 19 2.90 -6.87 7.71
N SER A 20 3.51 -7.12 8.87
CA SER A 20 2.78 -7.64 10.05
C SER A 20 1.75 -6.63 10.57
N LYS A 21 2.14 -5.35 10.68
CA LYS A 21 1.24 -4.26 11.09
C LYS A 21 0.06 -4.08 10.12
N MET A 22 0.32 -4.10 8.82
CA MET A 22 -0.72 -3.96 7.79
C MET A 22 -1.67 -5.16 7.77
N LYS A 23 -1.15 -6.37 8.01
CA LYS A 23 -1.99 -7.57 8.14
C LYS A 23 -2.94 -7.45 9.32
N GLU A 24 -2.45 -6.99 10.48
CA GLU A 24 -3.29 -6.75 11.65
C GLU A 24 -4.37 -5.71 11.38
N ALA A 25 -4.00 -4.57 10.77
CA ALA A 25 -4.94 -3.49 10.45
C ALA A 25 -6.10 -3.94 9.52
N ARG A 26 -5.85 -4.90 8.62
CA ARG A 26 -6.89 -5.47 7.73
C ARG A 26 -7.93 -6.33 8.45
N THR A 27 -7.67 -6.76 9.69
CA THR A 27 -8.67 -7.47 10.51
C THR A 27 -9.74 -6.52 11.06
N GLY A 28 -9.40 -5.23 11.16
CA GLY A 28 -10.32 -4.16 11.52
C GLY A 28 -11.01 -3.54 10.30
N ASN A 29 -11.65 -2.39 10.53
CA ASN A 29 -12.27 -1.62 9.46
C ASN A 29 -11.25 -0.67 8.80
N PRO A 30 -11.31 -0.47 7.48
CA PRO A 30 -10.61 0.63 6.84
C PRO A 30 -11.03 1.96 7.45
N TYR A 31 -10.08 2.88 7.59
CA TYR A 31 -10.36 4.26 7.97
C TYR A 31 -11.31 4.93 6.97
N LYS A 32 -11.15 4.64 5.68
CA LYS A 32 -12.08 5.06 4.63
C LYS A 32 -12.15 4.04 3.49
N THR A 33 -13.36 3.77 3.01
CA THR A 33 -13.60 3.03 1.76
C THR A 33 -14.14 3.98 0.70
N MET A 34 -13.60 3.89 -0.51
CA MET A 34 -13.96 4.73 -1.66
C MET A 34 -14.03 3.89 -2.93
N THR A 35 -14.63 4.44 -3.97
CA THR A 35 -14.76 3.83 -5.30
C THR A 35 -14.13 4.72 -6.35
N SER A 36 -13.61 4.13 -7.41
CA SER A 36 -13.08 4.83 -8.58
C SER A 36 -13.52 4.11 -9.86
N ASP A 37 -13.85 4.87 -10.89
CA ASP A 37 -14.12 4.32 -12.22
C ASP A 37 -12.83 3.97 -12.99
N LYS A 38 -11.66 4.21 -12.39
CA LYS A 38 -10.35 3.95 -12.99
C LYS A 38 -9.85 2.55 -12.64
N ALA A 39 -9.03 2.00 -13.54
CA ALA A 39 -8.36 0.72 -13.35
C ALA A 39 -7.42 0.71 -12.12
N THR A 40 -7.31 -0.44 -11.46
CA THR A 40 -6.54 -0.62 -10.22
C THR A 40 -5.10 -0.15 -10.32
N LEU A 41 -4.41 -0.47 -11.42
CA LEU A 41 -3.01 -0.06 -11.64
C LEU A 41 -2.86 1.47 -11.73
N VAL A 42 -3.78 2.13 -12.44
CA VAL A 42 -3.75 3.60 -12.62
C VAL A 42 -3.95 4.29 -11.28
N VAL A 43 -4.94 3.84 -10.50
CA VAL A 43 -5.20 4.36 -9.16
C VAL A 43 -3.99 4.13 -8.26
N ALA A 44 -3.47 2.91 -8.19
CA ALA A 44 -2.33 2.58 -7.34
C ALA A 44 -1.05 3.36 -7.70
N GLN A 45 -0.76 3.58 -8.99
CA GLN A 45 0.36 4.40 -9.43
C GLN A 45 0.19 5.87 -9.06
N CYS A 46 -1.00 6.44 -9.26
CA CYS A 46 -1.27 7.82 -8.88
C CYS A 46 -1.06 8.02 -7.38
N ILE A 47 -1.57 7.11 -6.55
CA ILE A 47 -1.40 7.18 -5.08
C ILE A 47 0.08 7.06 -4.72
N GLN A 48 0.79 6.11 -5.32
CA GLN A 48 2.22 5.92 -5.08
C GLN A 48 3.00 7.22 -5.30
N TYR A 49 2.82 7.86 -6.47
CA TYR A 49 3.54 9.09 -6.79
C TYR A 49 3.06 10.27 -5.96
N GLY A 50 1.75 10.44 -5.76
CA GLY A 50 1.21 11.50 -4.92
C GLY A 50 1.72 11.40 -3.47
N TRP A 51 1.96 10.18 -2.98
CA TRP A 51 2.52 9.96 -1.66
C TRP A 51 4.05 10.12 -1.56
N GLN A 52 4.75 10.10 -2.69
CA GLN A 52 6.17 10.42 -2.79
C GLN A 52 6.43 11.92 -3.01
N ASP A 53 5.38 12.75 -3.09
CA ASP A 53 5.53 14.19 -3.28
C ASP A 53 6.07 14.88 -2.01
N GLU A 54 7.35 15.22 -2.05
CA GLU A 54 8.05 15.95 -0.98
C GLU A 54 7.50 17.36 -0.75
N SER A 55 6.84 17.98 -1.73
CA SER A 55 6.22 19.29 -1.53
C SER A 55 4.99 19.22 -0.61
N VAL A 56 4.35 18.05 -0.53
CA VAL A 56 3.17 17.80 0.32
C VAL A 56 3.57 17.15 1.65
N PHE A 57 4.53 16.23 1.61
CA PHE A 57 4.85 15.36 2.75
C PHE A 57 6.23 15.60 3.37
N GLY A 58 7.10 16.42 2.75
CA GLY A 58 8.44 16.68 3.24
C GLY A 58 9.22 15.39 3.48
N VAL A 59 9.84 15.28 4.66
CA VAL A 59 10.62 14.09 5.07
C VAL A 59 9.77 12.83 5.24
N ASP A 60 8.46 12.96 5.38
CA ASP A 60 7.54 11.83 5.48
C ASP A 60 7.10 11.32 4.10
N ALA A 61 7.55 11.95 3.00
CA ALA A 61 7.26 11.48 1.65
C ALA A 61 7.74 10.04 1.46
N GLY A 62 6.82 9.19 1.01
CA GLY A 62 7.05 7.75 0.99
C GLY A 62 5.79 7.03 0.54
N GLY A 63 5.91 6.31 -0.57
CA GLY A 63 4.83 5.52 -1.14
C GLY A 63 5.43 4.36 -1.91
N PHE A 64 5.22 3.14 -1.45
CA PHE A 64 5.66 1.91 -2.10
C PHE A 64 4.43 1.18 -2.59
N LYS A 65 4.52 0.60 -3.79
CA LYS A 65 3.42 -0.16 -4.39
C LYS A 65 3.85 -1.61 -4.55
N GLU A 66 3.04 -2.51 -4.06
CA GLU A 66 3.22 -3.96 -4.16
C GLU A 66 1.96 -4.59 -4.75
N ALA A 67 2.13 -5.60 -5.61
CA ALA A 67 1.01 -6.37 -6.14
C ALA A 67 0.50 -7.35 -5.07
N THR A 68 -0.83 -7.51 -4.98
CA THR A 68 -1.44 -8.46 -4.03
C THR A 68 -1.77 -9.78 -4.72
N GLU A 69 -1.66 -10.90 -3.99
CA GLU A 69 -2.08 -12.22 -4.48
C GLU A 69 -3.56 -12.27 -4.90
N ALA A 70 -4.41 -11.45 -4.28
CA ALA A 70 -5.85 -11.37 -4.55
C ALA A 70 -6.22 -10.60 -5.83
N GLY A 71 -5.24 -10.13 -6.61
CA GLY A 71 -5.50 -9.27 -7.77
C GLY A 71 -5.79 -7.82 -7.36
N GLY A 72 -4.75 -6.99 -7.41
CA GLY A 72 -4.80 -5.60 -6.92
C GLY A 72 -3.42 -5.12 -6.50
N PHE A 73 -3.40 -3.97 -5.82
CA PHE A 73 -2.17 -3.38 -5.32
C PHE A 73 -2.34 -2.88 -3.89
N THR A 74 -1.30 -3.02 -3.09
CA THR A 74 -1.16 -2.29 -1.84
C THR A 74 -0.21 -1.12 -2.05
N VAL A 75 -0.61 0.09 -1.67
CA VAL A 75 0.27 1.26 -1.59
C VAL A 75 0.50 1.61 -0.12
N TYR A 76 1.74 1.71 0.34
CA TYR A 76 2.04 1.87 1.77
C TYR A 76 3.23 2.81 2.01
N THR A 77 3.28 3.41 3.20
CA THR A 77 4.45 4.16 3.68
C THR A 77 5.49 3.21 4.30
N THR A 78 6.75 3.63 4.45
CA THR A 78 7.85 2.78 4.96
C THR A 78 7.51 2.01 6.24
N GLY A 79 6.81 2.64 7.19
CA GLY A 79 6.41 2.02 8.46
C GLY A 79 5.10 1.23 8.42
N GLY A 80 4.37 1.27 7.30
CA GLY A 80 3.02 0.69 7.20
C GLY A 80 1.98 1.41 8.08
N ASP A 81 2.28 2.61 8.57
CA ASP A 81 1.36 3.43 9.37
C ASP A 81 0.14 3.88 8.57
N TYR A 82 0.36 4.11 7.27
CA TYR A 82 -0.67 4.45 6.30
C TYR A 82 -0.52 3.53 5.11
N PHE A 83 -1.61 2.89 4.71
CA PHE A 83 -1.63 2.09 3.49
C PHE A 83 -3.01 2.05 2.86
N VAL A 84 -3.03 1.68 1.59
CA VAL A 84 -4.22 1.59 0.76
C VAL A 84 -4.21 0.26 0.04
N ASP A 85 -5.29 -0.50 0.16
CA ASP A 85 -5.56 -1.62 -0.74
C ASP A 85 -6.43 -1.12 -1.90
N VAL A 86 -5.94 -1.28 -3.13
CA VAL A 86 -6.64 -0.97 -4.38
C VAL A 86 -7.03 -2.30 -5.04
N LEU A 87 -8.31 -2.63 -4.99
CA LEU A 87 -8.87 -3.91 -5.42
C LEU A 87 -9.75 -3.72 -6.65
N GLY A 88 -9.79 -4.71 -7.54
CA GLY A 88 -10.64 -4.66 -8.73
C GLY A 88 -12.14 -4.66 -8.37
N ALA A 89 -12.93 -3.85 -9.07
CA ALA A 89 -14.38 -3.80 -8.93
C ALA A 89 -15.04 -3.55 -10.30
N GLY A 90 -15.33 -4.64 -11.03
CA GLY A 90 -15.79 -4.54 -12.42
C GLY A 90 -14.74 -3.87 -13.31
N ALA A 91 -15.13 -2.81 -14.02
CA ALA A 91 -14.22 -1.99 -14.83
C ALA A 91 -13.40 -0.98 -13.99
N GLY A 92 -13.81 -0.73 -12.75
CA GLY A 92 -13.20 0.22 -11.83
C GLY A 92 -12.45 -0.44 -10.68
N SER A 93 -12.32 0.29 -9.58
CA SER A 93 -11.63 -0.17 -8.38
C SER A 93 -12.29 0.26 -7.08
N THR A 94 -12.13 -0.58 -6.06
CA THR A 94 -12.42 -0.26 -4.66
C THR A 94 -11.13 0.09 -3.95
N VAL A 95 -11.15 1.18 -3.21
CA VAL A 95 -9.98 1.72 -2.51
C VAL A 95 -10.26 1.71 -1.02
N LYS A 96 -9.50 0.92 -0.26
CA LYS A 96 -9.59 0.83 1.20
C LYS A 96 -8.37 1.48 1.81
N TYR A 97 -8.54 2.63 2.46
CA TYR A 97 -7.48 3.36 3.14
C TYR A 97 -7.46 3.01 4.62
N TYR A 98 -6.29 2.70 5.16
CA TYR A 98 -6.07 2.33 6.54
C TYR A 98 -5.10 3.31 7.20
N ALA A 99 -5.50 3.77 8.38
CA ALA A 99 -4.72 4.59 9.31
C ALA A 99 -5.15 4.21 10.72
N ALA A 100 -4.21 4.11 11.66
CA ALA A 100 -4.52 3.69 13.03
C ALA A 100 -5.32 4.75 13.81
N GLU A 101 -5.09 6.04 13.50
CA GLU A 101 -5.65 7.17 14.25
C GLU A 101 -6.11 8.30 13.31
N ASP A 102 -7.11 9.07 13.75
CA ASP A 102 -7.64 10.23 13.02
C ASP A 102 -6.74 11.48 13.17
N THR A 103 -5.57 11.45 12.55
CA THR A 103 -4.57 12.52 12.66
C THR A 103 -4.49 13.39 11.40
N MET A 104 -3.86 14.57 11.51
CA MET A 104 -3.63 15.44 10.35
C MET A 104 -2.80 14.76 9.23
N PRO A 105 -1.73 13.99 9.54
CA PRO A 105 -1.06 13.18 8.53
C PRO A 105 -1.99 12.18 7.83
N ALA A 106 -2.88 11.50 8.56
CA ALA A 106 -3.85 10.58 7.96
C ALA A 106 -4.81 11.31 7.00
N LYS A 107 -5.34 12.47 7.43
CA LYS A 107 -6.22 13.31 6.58
C LYS A 107 -5.50 13.84 5.35
N ARG A 108 -4.23 14.24 5.47
CA ARG A 108 -3.42 14.72 4.33
C ARG A 108 -3.18 13.61 3.31
N ARG A 109 -2.86 12.40 3.76
CA ARG A 109 -2.70 11.21 2.90
C ARG A 109 -4.01 10.84 2.20
N LEU A 110 -5.13 10.89 2.93
CA LEU A 110 -6.47 10.71 2.36
C LEU A 110 -6.80 11.77 1.31
N ALA A 111 -6.46 13.03 1.55
CA ALA A 111 -6.70 14.10 0.58
C ALA A 111 -5.89 13.89 -0.71
N ALA A 112 -4.60 13.55 -0.60
CA ALA A 112 -3.77 13.23 -1.78
C ALA A 112 -4.25 11.96 -2.51
N LEU A 113 -4.74 10.96 -1.78
CA LEU A 113 -5.37 9.78 -2.34
C LEU A 113 -6.66 10.11 -3.11
N ALA A 114 -7.48 11.02 -2.59
CA ALA A 114 -8.78 11.36 -3.19
C ALA A 114 -8.65 12.02 -4.57
N THR A 115 -7.53 12.69 -4.88
CA THR A 115 -7.30 13.27 -6.21
C THR A 115 -7.01 12.22 -7.29
N CYS A 116 -6.76 10.97 -6.90
CA CYS A 116 -6.44 9.88 -7.80
C CYS A 116 -7.65 9.08 -8.29
N LEU A 117 -8.80 9.22 -7.63
CA LEU A 117 -10.01 8.44 -7.88
C LEU A 117 -10.74 8.86 -9.15
#